data_AF-A0A6L4WX09-F1
#
_entry.id   AF-A0A6L4WX09-F1
#
_cell.length_a   1.000
_cell.length_b   1.000
_cell.length_c   1.000
_cell.angle_alpha   90.00
_cell.angle_beta   90.00
_cell.angle_gamma   90.00
#
_symmetry.space_group_name_H-M   'P 1'
#
loop_
_entity.id
_entity.type
_entity.pdbx_description
1 polymer ?
#
loop_
_entity_poly.entity_id
_entity_poly.type
_entity_poly.pdbx_seq_one_letter_code
_entity_poly.pdbx_strand_id
1 'polypeptide(L)'
;MNTLKIEKIFIVEFLFIICIKLIIEYFYLEILSTTYLYAGFVLDFDMTKYIIGWIIYLFGYSFLYYKRKLHIFEIYLFLYFLYFLPNVVYFSLSNQPVLDFVSLVFPFLFLIFMTTNKEIIPLSRMKYGKLVVLSLSLGIITLVIWHFYKSTGGAYVLNFLDVYPFRAKYDDVSNAGIYGYLNSWAMKIFSVFLLAWALLRAKISLIIIAGISIIMLFIFSGHKSALQGIVLVSFFYFLFGFKDRRVLIIGGFFFMFLIASVLTIFADQIMIGSVLIRRLLFVPAQLNFSYIEYFSLNEHIYWANSVLKLFMDYPYEVTPAKLIGTFLGEPDMSANTGFIASGFMHGSYLGILIYMLIAVIIFNIINLLAKNIDKYIVLSIIILPINTMFISSDLLTTLLTHGLIIAIIVLWLYDSEEYRLSIKKLSIKI
;
A
#
# COMPACT_ATOMS: atom_id res chain seq x y z
N MET A 1 17.56 -34.13 4.58
CA MET A 1 16.63 -33.87 3.45
C MET A 1 15.97 -32.49 3.49
N ASN A 2 15.56 -31.95 4.66
CA ASN A 2 14.92 -30.63 4.74
C ASN A 2 15.87 -29.42 4.59
N THR A 3 17.13 -29.51 5.02
CA THR A 3 18.12 -28.41 4.91
C THR A 3 18.51 -28.14 3.46
N LEU A 4 18.89 -29.19 2.72
CA LEU A 4 19.20 -29.12 1.29
C LEU A 4 18.06 -28.55 0.43
N LYS A 5 16.80 -28.82 0.81
CA LYS A 5 15.63 -28.26 0.11
C LYS A 5 15.47 -26.77 0.37
N ILE A 6 15.70 -26.32 1.61
CA ILE A 6 15.63 -24.91 2.00
C ILE A 6 16.73 -24.10 1.30
N GLU A 7 17.96 -24.64 1.25
CA GLU A 7 19.09 -24.02 0.56
C GLU A 7 18.84 -23.86 -0.94
N LYS A 8 18.33 -24.91 -1.60
CA LYS A 8 17.96 -24.84 -3.03
C LYS A 8 16.90 -23.78 -3.32
N ILE A 9 15.87 -23.67 -2.47
CA ILE A 9 14.81 -22.65 -2.63
C ILE A 9 15.40 -21.25 -2.47
N PHE A 10 16.25 -21.03 -1.46
CA PHE A 10 16.87 -19.73 -1.24
C PHE A 10 17.74 -19.30 -2.42
N ILE A 11 18.53 -20.21 -3.00
CA ILE A 11 19.36 -19.91 -4.19
C ILE A 11 18.48 -19.47 -5.37
N VAL A 12 17.38 -20.18 -5.62
CA VAL A 12 16.43 -19.82 -6.69
C VAL A 12 15.80 -18.45 -6.42
N GLU A 13 15.33 -18.21 -5.19
CA GLU A 13 14.77 -16.91 -4.79
C GLU A 13 15.82 -15.78 -5.00
N PHE A 14 17.07 -16.02 -4.60
CA PHE A 14 18.17 -15.04 -4.74
C PHE A 14 18.50 -14.71 -6.20
N LEU A 15 18.50 -15.72 -7.09
CA LEU A 15 18.66 -15.50 -8.53
C LEU A 15 17.53 -14.64 -9.10
N PHE A 16 16.27 -14.90 -8.73
CA PHE A 16 15.15 -14.06 -9.14
C PHE A 16 15.30 -12.62 -8.63
N ILE A 17 15.75 -12.43 -7.39
CA ILE A 17 15.99 -11.10 -6.80
C ILE A 17 17.01 -10.31 -7.64
N ILE A 18 18.11 -10.94 -8.06
CA ILE A 18 19.10 -10.32 -8.95
C ILE A 18 18.48 -9.97 -10.30
N CYS A 19 17.80 -10.93 -10.94
CA CYS A 19 17.20 -10.71 -12.26
C CYS A 19 16.13 -9.60 -12.24
N ILE A 20 15.33 -9.51 -11.17
CA ILE A 20 14.34 -8.45 -11.00
C ILE A 20 15.01 -7.07 -11.02
N LYS A 21 16.11 -6.87 -10.28
CA LYS A 21 16.82 -5.60 -10.27
C LYS A 21 17.36 -5.27 -11.66
N LEU A 22 17.99 -6.23 -12.34
CA LEU A 22 18.52 -6.04 -13.70
C LEU A 22 17.42 -5.68 -14.72
N ILE A 23 16.26 -6.33 -14.67
CA ILE A 23 15.13 -6.02 -15.57
C ILE A 23 14.66 -4.58 -15.34
N ILE A 24 14.52 -4.17 -14.08
CA ILE A 24 14.05 -2.84 -13.72
C ILE A 24 15.09 -1.76 -14.04
N GLU A 25 16.38 -2.03 -13.89
CA GLU A 25 17.47 -1.16 -14.34
C GLU A 25 17.48 -1.01 -15.85
N TYR A 26 17.36 -2.11 -16.59
CA TYR A 26 17.29 -2.08 -18.05
C TYR A 26 16.09 -1.25 -18.54
N PHE A 27 14.93 -1.43 -17.91
CA PHE A 27 13.76 -0.60 -18.20
C PHE A 27 14.01 0.89 -17.90
N TYR A 28 14.71 1.20 -16.82
CA TYR A 28 15.07 2.58 -16.48
C TYR A 28 15.95 3.22 -17.57
N LEU A 29 16.99 2.51 -18.00
CA LEU A 29 17.90 2.97 -19.03
C LEU A 29 17.18 3.18 -20.36
N GLU A 30 16.47 2.17 -20.85
CA GLU A 30 15.89 2.20 -22.20
C GLU A 30 14.65 3.08 -22.31
N ILE A 31 13.80 3.13 -21.28
CA ILE A 31 12.48 3.77 -21.36
C ILE A 31 12.41 5.02 -20.47
N LEU A 32 12.77 4.93 -19.20
CA LEU A 32 12.56 6.05 -18.28
C LEU A 32 13.48 7.23 -18.61
N SER A 33 14.77 6.97 -18.78
CA SER A 33 15.76 8.01 -19.02
C SER A 33 15.69 8.67 -20.40
N THR A 34 15.05 8.00 -21.37
CA THR A 34 14.91 8.48 -22.75
C THR A 34 13.54 9.11 -22.98
N THR A 35 12.46 8.40 -22.67
CA THR A 35 11.08 8.78 -23.01
C THR A 35 10.50 9.71 -21.96
N TYR A 36 10.91 9.55 -20.70
CA TYR A 36 10.37 10.31 -19.57
C TYR A 36 11.39 11.27 -18.94
N LEU A 37 12.42 11.67 -19.70
CA LEU A 37 13.38 12.69 -19.30
C LEU A 37 12.69 14.01 -18.90
N TYR A 38 11.68 14.41 -19.67
CA TYR A 38 10.88 15.61 -19.39
C TYR A 38 10.16 15.57 -18.04
N ALA A 39 9.92 14.37 -17.50
CA ALA A 39 9.28 14.15 -16.21
C ALA A 39 10.31 14.02 -15.06
N GLY A 40 11.59 14.33 -15.30
CA GLY A 40 12.65 14.31 -14.29
C GLY A 40 13.33 12.95 -14.07
N PHE A 41 13.10 11.97 -14.94
CA PHE A 41 13.86 10.71 -14.92
C PHE A 41 15.18 10.90 -15.67
N VAL A 42 16.22 11.32 -14.95
CA VAL A 42 17.56 11.56 -15.50
C VAL A 42 18.44 10.33 -15.31
N LEU A 43 19.32 10.08 -16.29
CA LEU A 43 20.44 9.15 -16.15
C LEU A 43 21.70 9.93 -15.81
N ASP A 44 22.11 9.86 -14.55
CA ASP A 44 23.39 10.37 -14.06
C ASP A 44 24.05 9.23 -13.29
N PHE A 45 24.98 8.55 -13.98
CA PHE A 45 25.52 7.28 -13.50
C PHE A 45 26.80 7.50 -12.70
N ASP A 46 26.77 7.07 -11.43
CA ASP A 46 27.95 6.98 -10.57
C ASP A 46 28.20 5.52 -10.16
N MET A 47 29.39 5.01 -10.49
CA MET A 47 29.75 3.61 -10.24
C MET A 47 29.77 3.26 -8.75
N THR A 48 30.14 4.21 -7.88
CA THR A 48 30.19 3.99 -6.43
C THR A 48 28.78 3.83 -5.89
N LYS A 49 27.85 4.71 -6.28
CA LYS A 49 26.44 4.63 -5.90
C LYS A 49 25.78 3.37 -6.46
N TYR A 50 26.12 2.96 -7.67
CA TYR A 50 25.66 1.70 -8.26
C TYR A 50 26.07 0.47 -7.44
N ILE A 51 27.34 0.40 -7.00
CA ILE A 51 27.84 -0.67 -6.14
C ILE A 51 27.14 -0.63 -4.77
N ILE A 52 27.01 0.55 -4.16
CA ILE A 52 26.28 0.73 -2.89
C ILE A 52 24.83 0.23 -3.02
N GLY A 53 24.17 0.56 -4.12
CA GLY A 53 22.81 0.12 -4.42
C GLY A 53 22.68 -1.41 -4.49
N TRP A 54 23.61 -2.10 -5.15
CA TRP A 54 23.66 -3.56 -5.17
C TRP A 54 23.87 -4.17 -3.78
N ILE A 55 24.81 -3.64 -3.02
CA ILE A 55 25.10 -4.13 -1.66
C ILE A 55 23.87 -3.99 -0.78
N ILE A 56 23.23 -2.82 -0.76
CA ILE A 56 22.06 -2.55 0.10
C ILE A 56 20.85 -3.35 -0.36
N TYR A 57 20.66 -3.54 -1.67
CA TYR A 57 19.62 -4.42 -2.21
C TYR A 57 19.76 -5.86 -1.72
N LEU A 58 20.91 -6.49 -2.00
CA LEU A 58 21.12 -7.89 -1.63
C LEU A 58 21.15 -8.09 -0.11
N PHE A 59 21.71 -7.13 0.63
CA PHE A 59 21.65 -7.12 2.09
C PHE A 59 20.20 -7.02 2.59
N GLY A 60 19.40 -6.10 2.04
CA GLY A 60 18.00 -5.91 2.40
C GLY A 60 17.18 -7.19 2.22
N TYR A 61 17.34 -7.89 1.09
CA TYR A 61 16.68 -9.18 0.89
C TYR A 61 17.17 -10.26 1.85
N SER A 62 18.49 -10.38 2.04
CA SER A 62 19.07 -11.37 2.95
C SER A 62 18.59 -11.17 4.40
N PHE A 63 18.50 -9.90 4.83
CA PHE A 63 17.98 -9.52 6.13
C PHE A 63 16.47 -9.81 6.27
N LEU A 64 15.69 -9.51 5.23
CA LEU A 64 14.27 -9.88 5.17
C LEU A 64 14.10 -11.41 5.25
N TYR A 65 14.89 -12.18 4.50
CA TYR A 65 14.88 -13.64 4.53
C TYR A 65 15.24 -14.21 5.91
N TYR A 66 16.17 -13.58 6.63
CA TYR A 66 16.46 -13.94 8.02
C TYR A 66 15.20 -13.85 8.91
N LYS A 67 14.35 -12.84 8.66
CA LYS A 67 13.07 -12.61 9.34
C LYS A 67 11.87 -13.36 8.71
N ARG A 68 12.09 -14.36 7.85
CA ARG A 68 11.01 -15.12 7.15
C ARG A 68 9.97 -15.84 8.02
N LYS A 69 10.18 -15.91 9.33
CA LYS A 69 9.24 -16.51 10.30
C LYS A 69 8.22 -15.50 10.84
N LEU A 70 8.33 -14.21 10.51
CA LEU A 70 7.32 -13.22 10.91
C LEU A 70 5.94 -13.59 10.38
N HIS A 71 4.89 -13.32 11.17
CA HIS A 71 3.51 -13.62 10.75
C HIS A 71 3.10 -12.78 9.54
N ILE A 72 3.61 -11.55 9.45
CA ILE A 72 3.39 -10.60 8.35
C ILE A 72 4.52 -10.53 7.33
N PHE A 73 5.36 -11.57 7.22
CA PHE A 73 6.50 -11.59 6.30
C PHE A 73 6.12 -11.23 4.86
N GLU A 74 4.98 -11.72 4.37
CA GLU A 74 4.52 -11.48 3.01
C GLU A 74 4.29 -9.97 2.74
N ILE A 75 3.83 -9.19 3.73
CA ILE A 75 3.67 -7.73 3.61
C ILE A 75 5.03 -7.07 3.35
N TYR A 76 6.07 -7.43 4.12
CA TYR A 76 7.41 -6.90 3.90
C TYR A 76 7.98 -7.30 2.54
N LEU A 77 7.66 -8.50 2.04
CA LEU A 77 8.08 -8.94 0.72
C LEU A 77 7.42 -8.11 -0.41
N PHE A 78 6.14 -7.77 -0.29
CA PHE A 78 5.48 -6.83 -1.21
C PHE A 78 6.15 -5.45 -1.18
N LEU A 79 6.37 -4.90 0.02
CA LEU A 79 7.02 -3.59 0.19
C LEU A 79 8.47 -3.58 -0.28
N TYR A 80 9.18 -4.72 -0.21
CA TYR A 80 10.52 -4.84 -0.76
C TYR A 80 10.54 -4.56 -2.27
N PHE A 81 9.55 -5.04 -3.02
CA PHE A 81 9.46 -4.78 -4.46
C PHE A 81 8.81 -3.44 -4.80
N LEU A 82 7.80 -3.01 -4.05
CA LEU A 82 7.02 -1.81 -4.37
C LEU A 82 7.64 -0.51 -3.82
N TYR A 83 8.44 -0.59 -2.76
CA TYR A 83 9.07 0.57 -2.13
C TYR A 83 10.60 0.47 -2.14
N PHE A 84 11.16 -0.62 -1.62
CA PHE A 84 12.62 -0.70 -1.42
C PHE A 84 13.39 -0.73 -2.76
N LEU A 85 13.03 -1.65 -3.65
CA LEU A 85 13.64 -1.81 -4.98
C LEU A 85 13.70 -0.50 -5.79
N PRO A 86 12.59 0.24 -6.02
CA PRO A 86 12.66 1.43 -6.85
C PRO A 86 13.45 2.58 -6.24
N ASN A 87 13.45 2.74 -4.90
CA ASN A 87 14.31 3.75 -4.26
C ASN A 87 15.80 3.41 -4.45
N VAL A 88 16.18 2.12 -4.41
CA VAL A 88 17.55 1.69 -4.70
C VAL A 88 17.93 1.95 -6.16
N VAL A 89 17.07 1.56 -7.11
CA VAL A 89 17.37 1.73 -8.55
C VAL A 89 17.42 3.20 -8.92
N TYR A 90 16.48 4.02 -8.43
CA TYR A 90 16.49 5.45 -8.67
C TYR A 90 17.78 6.08 -8.11
N PHE A 91 18.13 5.83 -6.85
CA PHE A 91 19.40 6.29 -6.26
C PHE A 91 20.62 5.92 -7.11
N SER A 92 20.66 4.68 -7.61
CA SER A 92 21.81 4.13 -8.33
C SER A 92 21.99 4.74 -9.73
N LEU A 93 20.90 5.14 -10.39
CA LEU A 93 20.91 5.58 -11.80
C LEU A 93 20.68 7.08 -12.00
N SER A 94 20.23 7.81 -10.98
CA SER A 94 19.99 9.27 -11.05
C SER A 94 20.86 10.07 -10.08
N ASN A 95 22.02 9.51 -9.68
CA ASN A 95 23.03 10.14 -8.83
C ASN A 95 22.51 10.82 -7.55
N GLN A 96 21.45 10.27 -6.92
CA GLN A 96 20.85 10.90 -5.75
C GLN A 96 21.82 10.96 -4.55
N PRO A 97 21.68 11.91 -3.62
CA PRO A 97 22.52 11.99 -2.44
C PRO A 97 22.43 10.71 -1.58
N VAL A 98 23.57 10.26 -1.06
CA VAL A 98 23.65 9.04 -0.23
C VAL A 98 22.83 9.21 1.06
N LEU A 99 22.84 10.40 1.64
CA LEU A 99 22.11 10.69 2.88
C LEU A 99 20.59 10.57 2.68
N ASP A 100 20.07 11.10 1.58
CA ASP A 100 18.64 11.03 1.24
C ASP A 100 18.23 9.58 1.01
N PHE A 101 19.03 8.83 0.25
CA PHE A 101 18.79 7.41 0.03
C PHE A 101 18.79 6.59 1.33
N VAL A 102 19.77 6.82 2.22
CA VAL A 102 19.82 6.16 3.53
C VAL A 102 18.60 6.55 4.38
N SER A 103 18.16 7.81 4.33
CA SER A 103 16.99 8.27 5.07
C SER A 103 15.69 7.57 4.63
N LEU A 104 15.61 7.10 3.39
CA LEU A 104 14.47 6.35 2.85
C LEU A 104 14.55 4.84 3.15
N VAL A 105 15.75 4.25 3.02
CA VAL A 105 15.93 2.80 3.14
C VAL A 105 16.11 2.34 4.59
N PHE A 106 16.78 3.12 5.43
CA PHE A 106 17.04 2.75 6.82
C PHE A 106 15.74 2.52 7.62
N PRO A 107 14.70 3.38 7.55
CA PRO A 107 13.45 3.15 8.29
C PRO A 107 12.77 1.83 7.91
N PHE A 108 12.82 1.43 6.63
CA PHE A 108 12.28 0.14 6.19
C PHE A 108 13.02 -1.04 6.83
N LEU A 109 14.37 -1.02 6.81
CA LEU A 109 15.18 -2.06 7.44
C LEU A 109 14.99 -2.08 8.96
N PHE A 110 14.92 -0.91 9.59
CA PHE A 110 14.66 -0.78 11.01
C PHE A 110 13.28 -1.34 11.40
N LEU A 111 12.25 -1.10 10.60
CA LEU A 111 10.93 -1.71 10.79
C LEU A 111 11.00 -3.24 10.76
N ILE A 112 11.72 -3.83 9.81
CA ILE A 112 11.94 -5.29 9.74
C ILE A 112 12.70 -5.78 10.99
N PHE A 113 13.72 -5.03 11.43
CA PHE A 113 14.52 -5.38 12.60
C PHE A 113 13.69 -5.41 13.88
N MET A 114 12.89 -4.36 14.12
CA MET A 114 12.12 -4.17 15.35
C MET A 114 10.85 -5.03 15.40
N THR A 115 10.34 -5.50 14.27
CA THR A 115 9.19 -6.40 14.27
C THR A 115 9.57 -7.77 14.83
N THR A 116 8.79 -8.23 15.80
CA THR A 116 9.02 -9.47 16.54
C THR A 116 7.75 -10.29 16.70
N ASN A 117 7.89 -11.62 16.74
CA ASN A 117 6.81 -12.55 17.09
C ASN A 117 6.64 -12.72 18.60
N LYS A 118 7.49 -12.07 19.41
CA LYS A 118 7.34 -12.09 20.88
C LYS A 118 6.10 -11.30 21.26
N GLU A 119 5.23 -11.91 22.06
CA GLU A 119 4.09 -11.22 22.66
C GLU A 119 4.60 -10.23 23.70
N ILE A 120 4.63 -8.95 23.33
CA ILE A 120 4.97 -7.85 24.23
C ILE A 120 3.73 -7.43 25.03
N ILE A 121 2.55 -7.53 24.42
CA ILE A 121 1.27 -7.12 25.01
C ILE A 121 0.26 -8.28 24.85
N PRO A 122 -0.33 -8.80 25.93
CA PRO A 122 -1.39 -9.80 25.83
C PRO A 122 -2.64 -9.14 25.24
N LEU A 123 -3.06 -9.61 24.06
CA LEU A 123 -4.27 -9.09 23.39
C LEU A 123 -5.47 -9.96 23.75
N SER A 124 -6.39 -9.41 24.55
CA SER A 124 -7.68 -10.05 24.80
C SER A 124 -8.55 -10.00 23.55
N ARG A 125 -9.19 -11.13 23.20
CA ARG A 125 -10.17 -11.19 22.10
C ARG A 125 -11.58 -10.95 22.61
N MET A 126 -12.38 -10.27 21.80
CA MET A 126 -13.81 -10.08 22.07
C MET A 126 -14.60 -11.33 21.67
N LYS A 127 -15.46 -11.81 22.57
CA LYS A 127 -16.41 -12.89 22.26
C LYS A 127 -17.41 -12.41 21.20
N TYR A 128 -17.71 -13.23 20.19
CA TYR A 128 -18.57 -12.87 19.06
C TYR A 128 -18.04 -11.74 18.16
N GLY A 129 -16.74 -11.44 18.21
CA GLY A 129 -16.16 -10.33 17.48
C GLY A 129 -16.28 -10.47 15.96
N LYS A 130 -16.24 -11.70 15.39
CA LYS A 130 -16.52 -11.93 13.96
C LYS A 130 -17.92 -11.46 13.57
N LEU A 131 -18.93 -11.73 14.40
CA LEU A 131 -20.30 -11.31 14.15
C LEU A 131 -20.41 -9.78 14.18
N VAL A 132 -19.77 -9.14 15.16
CA VAL A 132 -19.70 -7.67 15.27
C VAL A 132 -19.10 -7.07 14.01
N VAL A 133 -17.95 -7.58 13.54
CA VAL A 133 -17.30 -7.08 12.33
C VAL A 133 -18.20 -7.27 11.10
N LEU A 134 -18.85 -8.42 10.93
CA LEU A 134 -19.77 -8.64 9.81
C LEU A 134 -20.96 -7.69 9.84
N SER A 135 -21.55 -7.47 11.01
CA SER A 135 -22.64 -6.50 11.19
C SER A 135 -22.19 -5.07 10.91
N LEU A 136 -21.01 -4.67 11.39
CA LEU A 136 -20.42 -3.37 11.10
C LEU A 136 -20.13 -3.19 9.61
N SER A 137 -19.56 -4.21 8.95
CA SER A 137 -19.33 -4.20 7.51
C SER A 137 -20.63 -3.95 6.74
N LEU A 138 -21.67 -4.73 7.01
CA LEU A 138 -22.96 -4.58 6.32
C LEU A 138 -23.60 -3.22 6.62
N GLY A 139 -23.56 -2.77 7.87
CA GLY A 139 -24.12 -1.49 8.29
C GLY A 139 -23.42 -0.30 7.62
N ILE A 140 -22.08 -0.25 7.69
CA ILE A 140 -21.28 0.85 7.15
C ILE A 140 -21.34 0.88 5.61
N ILE A 141 -21.25 -0.27 4.95
CA ILE A 141 -21.38 -0.33 3.48
C ILE A 141 -22.76 0.19 3.05
N THR A 142 -23.83 -0.27 3.71
CA THR A 142 -25.19 0.18 3.40
C THR A 142 -25.35 1.68 3.63
N LEU A 143 -24.86 2.19 4.76
CA LEU A 143 -24.89 3.61 5.10
C LEU A 143 -24.15 4.46 4.06
N VAL A 144 -22.97 4.04 3.62
CA VAL A 144 -22.17 4.76 2.63
C VAL A 144 -22.80 4.71 1.24
N ILE A 145 -23.33 3.56 0.81
CA ILE A 145 -24.07 3.47 -0.46
C ILE A 145 -25.28 4.41 -0.43
N TRP A 146 -26.03 4.43 0.67
CA TRP A 146 -27.17 5.33 0.85
C TRP A 146 -26.76 6.81 0.82
N HIS A 147 -25.67 7.15 1.52
CA HIS A 147 -25.11 8.50 1.51
C HIS A 147 -24.71 8.94 0.11
N PHE A 148 -23.97 8.11 -0.64
CA PHE A 148 -23.63 8.43 -2.01
C PHE A 148 -24.88 8.64 -2.86
N TYR A 149 -25.84 7.71 -2.82
CA TYR A 149 -27.10 7.83 -3.56
C TYR A 149 -27.83 9.14 -3.23
N LYS A 150 -27.88 9.56 -1.97
CA LYS A 150 -28.52 10.82 -1.57
C LYS A 150 -27.72 12.06 -2.00
N SER A 151 -26.41 12.06 -1.80
CA SER A 151 -25.54 13.19 -2.12
C SER A 151 -25.45 13.47 -3.62
N THR A 152 -25.58 12.44 -4.46
CA THR A 152 -25.56 12.58 -5.93
C THR A 152 -26.95 12.75 -6.54
N GLY A 153 -28.02 12.72 -5.74
CA GLY A 153 -29.39 12.70 -6.24
C GLY A 153 -29.73 11.44 -7.06
N GLY A 154 -29.03 10.34 -6.78
CA GLY A 154 -29.16 9.08 -7.51
C GLY A 154 -28.35 9.01 -8.81
N ALA A 155 -27.54 10.04 -9.11
CA ALA A 155 -26.62 9.99 -10.25
C ALA A 155 -25.56 8.90 -10.04
N TYR A 156 -25.16 8.27 -11.15
CA TYR A 156 -24.26 7.13 -11.16
C TYR A 156 -23.29 7.19 -12.35
N VAL A 157 -22.16 6.47 -12.24
CA VAL A 157 -21.16 6.36 -13.30
C VAL A 157 -20.81 4.89 -13.57
N LEU A 158 -20.89 4.49 -14.84
CA LEU A 158 -20.51 3.15 -15.33
C LEU A 158 -19.26 3.18 -16.20
N ASN A 159 -19.06 4.29 -16.92
CA ASN A 159 -17.92 4.45 -17.82
C ASN A 159 -16.72 5.03 -17.08
N PHE A 160 -15.55 4.39 -17.23
CA PHE A 160 -14.30 4.83 -16.61
C PHE A 160 -13.80 6.21 -17.08
N LEU A 161 -14.28 6.69 -18.24
CA LEU A 161 -13.97 8.01 -18.80
C LEU A 161 -14.73 9.13 -18.08
N ASP A 162 -15.99 8.87 -17.70
CA ASP A 162 -16.88 9.86 -17.09
C ASP A 162 -16.67 10.02 -15.57
N VAL A 163 -15.75 9.25 -15.01
CA VAL A 163 -15.40 9.29 -13.58
C VAL A 163 -14.89 10.66 -13.14
N TYR A 164 -14.05 11.32 -13.93
CA TYR A 164 -13.49 12.61 -13.52
C TYR A 164 -14.53 13.74 -13.53
N PRO A 165 -15.34 13.91 -14.60
CA PRO A 165 -16.47 14.84 -14.56
C PRO A 165 -17.46 14.56 -13.43
N PHE A 166 -17.75 13.28 -13.16
CA PHE A 166 -18.63 12.88 -12.07
C PHE A 166 -18.08 13.35 -10.70
N ARG A 167 -16.80 13.08 -10.44
CA ARG A 167 -16.14 13.49 -9.20
C ARG A 167 -16.04 15.00 -9.04
N ALA A 168 -15.69 15.71 -10.10
CA ALA A 168 -15.62 17.18 -10.07
C ALA A 168 -16.95 17.83 -9.66
N LYS A 169 -18.09 17.17 -9.92
CA LYS A 169 -19.42 17.66 -9.57
C LYS A 169 -19.86 17.28 -8.15
N TYR A 170 -19.47 16.10 -7.64
CA TYR A 170 -20.07 15.51 -6.45
C TYR A 170 -19.09 15.26 -5.28
N ASP A 171 -17.77 15.31 -5.49
CA ASP A 171 -16.79 14.95 -4.45
C ASP A 171 -16.86 15.90 -3.24
N ASP A 172 -17.07 17.20 -3.46
CA ASP A 172 -17.13 18.21 -2.39
C ASP A 172 -18.29 17.95 -1.42
N VAL A 173 -19.44 17.47 -1.94
CA VAL A 173 -20.62 17.17 -1.13
C VAL A 173 -20.53 15.77 -0.53
N SER A 174 -20.08 14.79 -1.32
CA SER A 174 -20.07 13.38 -0.91
C SER A 174 -18.96 13.02 0.07
N ASN A 175 -17.84 13.76 0.07
CA ASN A 175 -16.70 13.52 0.96
C ASN A 175 -16.60 14.53 2.13
N ALA A 176 -17.65 15.32 2.37
CA ALA A 176 -17.65 16.31 3.45
C ALA A 176 -17.66 15.66 4.86
N GLY A 177 -16.91 16.26 5.78
CA GLY A 177 -16.90 15.88 7.20
C GLY A 177 -16.55 14.41 7.45
N ILE A 178 -17.38 13.72 8.23
CA ILE A 178 -17.15 12.31 8.61
C ILE A 178 -17.18 11.35 7.41
N TYR A 179 -17.89 11.70 6.33
CA TYR A 179 -18.02 10.85 5.16
C TYR A 179 -16.72 10.74 4.35
N GLY A 180 -15.84 11.73 4.39
CA GLY A 180 -14.49 11.60 3.81
C GLY A 180 -13.71 10.41 4.38
N TYR A 181 -13.97 10.04 5.64
CA TYR A 181 -13.40 8.86 6.28
C TYR A 181 -14.22 7.61 6.03
N LEU A 182 -15.54 7.64 6.29
CA LEU A 182 -16.42 6.47 6.15
C LEU A 182 -16.44 5.91 4.73
N ASN A 183 -16.43 6.77 3.72
CA ASN A 183 -16.40 6.38 2.31
C ASN A 183 -15.15 5.51 2.03
N SER A 184 -13.98 6.00 2.47
CA SER A 184 -12.72 5.28 2.34
C SER A 184 -12.74 3.95 3.11
N TRP A 185 -13.24 3.93 4.34
CA TRP A 185 -13.29 2.71 5.15
C TRP A 185 -14.22 1.65 4.56
N ALA A 186 -15.39 2.05 4.05
CA ALA A 186 -16.31 1.15 3.37
C ALA A 186 -15.66 0.50 2.15
N MET A 187 -15.00 1.31 1.30
CA MET A 187 -14.35 0.85 0.06
C MET A 187 -13.10 0.00 0.31
N LYS A 188 -12.24 0.39 1.25
CA LYS A 188 -10.91 -0.21 1.42
C LYS A 188 -10.85 -1.30 2.48
N ILE A 189 -11.73 -1.26 3.50
CA ILE A 189 -11.65 -2.14 4.67
C ILE A 189 -12.88 -3.06 4.74
N PHE A 190 -14.07 -2.49 4.91
CA PHE A 190 -15.26 -3.29 5.24
C PHE A 190 -15.75 -4.16 4.09
N SER A 191 -15.78 -3.62 2.87
CA SER A 191 -16.18 -4.38 1.67
C SER A 191 -15.14 -5.44 1.28
N VAL A 192 -13.86 -5.10 1.43
CA VAL A 192 -12.73 -6.02 1.26
C VAL A 192 -12.80 -7.18 2.24
N PHE A 193 -13.03 -6.90 3.53
CA PHE A 193 -13.24 -7.95 4.53
C PHE A 193 -14.45 -8.83 4.20
N LEU A 194 -15.58 -8.23 3.82
CA LEU A 194 -16.80 -8.98 3.52
C LEU A 194 -16.58 -9.94 2.33
N LEU A 195 -15.90 -9.48 1.28
CA LEU A 195 -15.55 -10.31 0.14
C LEU A 195 -14.56 -11.42 0.52
N ALA A 196 -13.52 -11.10 1.28
CA ALA A 196 -12.53 -12.08 1.72
C ALA A 196 -13.16 -13.16 2.59
N TRP A 197 -14.02 -12.78 3.53
CA TRP A 197 -14.77 -13.73 4.34
C TRP A 197 -15.74 -14.58 3.49
N ALA A 198 -16.45 -13.98 2.53
CA ALA A 198 -17.35 -14.71 1.64
C ALA A 198 -16.62 -15.77 0.80
N LEU A 199 -15.42 -15.45 0.29
CA LEU A 199 -14.56 -16.38 -0.44
C LEU A 199 -14.06 -17.51 0.46
N LEU A 200 -13.62 -17.22 1.69
CA LEU A 200 -13.26 -18.27 2.65
C LEU A 200 -14.41 -19.24 2.96
N ARG A 201 -15.65 -18.74 3.01
CA ARG A 201 -16.83 -19.60 3.21
C ARG A 201 -17.25 -20.37 1.97
N ALA A 202 -16.67 -20.06 0.80
CA ALA A 202 -17.00 -20.64 -0.49
C ALA A 202 -18.51 -20.61 -0.83
N LYS A 203 -19.25 -19.61 -0.33
CA LYS A 203 -20.68 -19.45 -0.58
C LYS A 203 -20.91 -18.42 -1.68
N ILE A 204 -21.34 -18.88 -2.85
CA ILE A 204 -21.56 -18.06 -4.06
C ILE A 204 -22.50 -16.88 -3.77
N SER A 205 -23.57 -17.08 -3.01
CA SER A 205 -24.51 -16.00 -2.67
C SER A 205 -23.84 -14.85 -1.90
N LEU A 206 -22.97 -15.17 -0.93
CA LEU A 206 -22.23 -14.15 -0.17
C LEU A 206 -21.20 -13.44 -1.05
N ILE A 207 -20.55 -14.17 -1.95
CA ILE A 207 -19.57 -13.60 -2.90
C ILE A 207 -20.28 -12.61 -3.83
N ILE A 208 -21.45 -12.97 -4.36
CA ILE A 208 -22.26 -12.11 -5.21
C ILE A 208 -22.70 -10.85 -4.44
N ILE A 209 -23.19 -10.99 -3.20
CA ILE A 209 -23.61 -9.83 -2.38
C ILE A 209 -22.42 -8.88 -2.12
N ALA A 210 -21.26 -9.42 -1.74
CA ALA A 210 -20.07 -8.63 -1.49
C ALA A 210 -19.57 -7.95 -2.78
N GLY A 211 -19.57 -8.66 -3.91
CA GLY A 211 -19.20 -8.12 -5.21
C GLY A 211 -20.12 -7.00 -5.67
N ILE A 212 -21.44 -7.18 -5.58
CA ILE A 212 -22.43 -6.15 -5.89
C ILE A 212 -22.22 -4.94 -4.99
N SER A 213 -21.96 -5.13 -3.70
CA SER A 213 -21.70 -4.03 -2.77
C SER A 213 -20.49 -3.18 -3.18
N ILE A 214 -19.39 -3.81 -3.60
CA ILE A 214 -18.20 -3.11 -4.11
C ILE A 214 -18.51 -2.37 -5.42
N ILE A 215 -19.24 -3.01 -6.33
CA ILE A 215 -19.66 -2.38 -7.59
C ILE A 215 -20.56 -1.17 -7.32
N MET A 216 -21.52 -1.27 -6.40
CA MET A 216 -22.37 -0.13 -6.02
C MET A 216 -21.55 1.01 -5.42
N LEU A 217 -20.58 0.70 -4.54
CA LEU A 217 -19.67 1.71 -4.01
C LEU A 217 -18.89 2.42 -5.13
N PHE A 218 -18.45 1.70 -6.16
CA PHE A 218 -17.83 2.32 -7.34
C PHE A 218 -18.82 3.17 -8.14
N ILE A 219 -20.00 2.62 -8.46
CA ILE A 219 -21.00 3.25 -9.33
C ILE A 219 -21.47 4.60 -8.78
N PHE A 220 -21.70 4.70 -7.46
CA PHE A 220 -22.21 5.92 -6.84
C PHE A 220 -21.13 6.92 -6.40
N SER A 221 -19.86 6.50 -6.33
CA SER A 221 -18.76 7.39 -5.95
C SER A 221 -17.82 7.77 -7.10
N GLY A 222 -17.81 6.97 -8.18
CA GLY A 222 -16.78 7.04 -9.21
C GLY A 222 -15.38 6.65 -8.74
N HIS A 223 -15.16 6.23 -7.49
CA HIS A 223 -13.83 5.89 -6.97
C HIS A 223 -13.35 4.52 -7.44
N LYS A 224 -12.42 4.51 -8.41
CA LYS A 224 -11.80 3.28 -8.96
C LYS A 224 -11.10 2.43 -7.87
N SER A 225 -10.72 3.04 -6.75
CA SER A 225 -10.14 2.35 -5.59
C SER A 225 -11.09 1.34 -4.95
N ALA A 226 -12.40 1.50 -5.07
CA ALA A 226 -13.35 0.49 -4.60
C ALA A 226 -13.12 -0.87 -5.30
N LEU A 227 -12.90 -0.84 -6.62
CA LEU A 227 -12.71 -2.06 -7.43
C LEU A 227 -11.37 -2.76 -7.16
N GLN A 228 -10.38 -2.06 -6.59
CA GLN A 228 -9.09 -2.65 -6.23
C GLN A 228 -9.27 -3.83 -5.26
N GLY A 229 -10.27 -3.74 -4.36
CA GLY A 229 -10.60 -4.81 -3.43
C GLY A 229 -10.92 -6.14 -4.12
N ILE A 230 -11.67 -6.12 -5.23
CA ILE A 230 -12.04 -7.34 -5.96
C ILE A 230 -10.81 -8.05 -6.49
N VAL A 231 -9.92 -7.31 -7.16
CA VAL A 231 -8.71 -7.86 -7.77
C VAL A 231 -7.77 -8.40 -6.69
N LEU A 232 -7.53 -7.59 -5.66
CA LEU A 232 -6.56 -7.89 -4.61
C LEU A 232 -6.98 -9.09 -3.74
N VAL A 233 -8.25 -9.12 -3.33
CA VAL A 233 -8.80 -10.21 -2.52
C VAL A 233 -8.84 -11.52 -3.31
N SER A 234 -9.18 -11.48 -4.60
CA SER A 234 -9.16 -12.66 -5.46
C SER A 234 -7.74 -13.18 -5.70
N PHE A 235 -6.80 -12.25 -5.93
CA PHE A 235 -5.38 -12.57 -6.08
C PHE A 235 -4.82 -13.25 -4.84
N PHE A 236 -5.11 -12.73 -3.64
CA PHE A 236 -4.66 -13.38 -2.41
C PHE A 236 -5.35 -14.71 -2.14
N TYR A 237 -6.63 -14.86 -2.49
CA TYR A 237 -7.32 -16.14 -2.33
C TYR A 237 -6.63 -17.23 -3.15
N PHE A 238 -6.28 -16.90 -4.40
CA PHE A 238 -5.48 -17.77 -5.26
C PHE A 238 -4.08 -18.02 -4.66
N LEU A 239 -3.35 -16.97 -4.28
CA LEU A 239 -1.99 -17.07 -3.74
C LEU A 239 -1.91 -17.95 -2.50
N PHE A 240 -2.87 -17.82 -1.58
CA PHE A 240 -2.90 -18.58 -0.33
C PHE A 240 -3.35 -20.04 -0.49
N GLY A 241 -3.85 -20.43 -1.68
CA GLY A 241 -4.07 -21.83 -2.04
C GLY A 241 -2.78 -22.63 -2.25
N PHE A 242 -1.63 -21.96 -2.42
CA PHE A 242 -0.34 -22.61 -2.64
C PHE A 242 0.52 -22.70 -1.38
N LYS A 243 1.35 -23.75 -1.29
CA LYS A 243 2.27 -23.98 -0.16
C LYS A 243 3.45 -22.98 -0.17
N ASP A 244 4.09 -22.80 -1.32
CA ASP A 244 5.32 -22.01 -1.46
C ASP A 244 5.04 -20.55 -1.91
N ARG A 245 4.26 -19.83 -1.10
CA ARG A 245 3.79 -18.46 -1.40
C ARG A 245 4.91 -17.46 -1.72
N ARG A 246 6.06 -17.57 -1.05
CA ARG A 246 7.19 -16.64 -1.23
C ARG A 246 7.75 -16.71 -2.65
N VAL A 247 7.97 -17.92 -3.15
CA VAL A 247 8.45 -18.15 -4.51
C VAL A 247 7.45 -17.62 -5.53
N LEU A 248 6.15 -17.78 -5.27
CA LEU A 248 5.09 -17.22 -6.14
C LEU A 248 5.06 -15.70 -6.13
N ILE A 249 5.25 -15.04 -4.98
CA ILE A 249 5.32 -13.58 -4.91
C ILE A 249 6.55 -13.09 -5.70
N ILE A 250 7.73 -13.66 -5.44
CA ILE A 250 8.98 -13.27 -6.11
C ILE A 250 8.90 -13.54 -7.62
N GLY A 251 8.48 -14.75 -8.01
CA GLY A 251 8.29 -15.12 -9.40
C GLY A 251 7.21 -14.28 -10.08
N GLY A 252 6.12 -13.96 -9.38
CA GLY A 252 5.04 -13.09 -9.87
C GLY A 252 5.55 -11.69 -10.20
N PHE A 253 6.32 -11.06 -9.31
CA PHE A 253 6.96 -9.78 -9.58
C PHE A 253 7.97 -9.88 -10.74
N PHE A 254 8.79 -10.93 -10.78
CA PHE A 254 9.71 -11.18 -11.88
C PHE A 254 8.98 -11.23 -13.23
N PHE A 255 7.95 -12.08 -13.37
CA PHE A 255 7.22 -12.19 -14.63
C PHE A 255 6.43 -10.92 -14.95
N MET A 256 5.83 -10.26 -13.97
CA MET A 256 5.14 -8.99 -14.18
C MET A 256 6.07 -7.93 -14.75
N PHE A 257 7.27 -7.76 -14.17
CA PHE A 257 8.24 -6.78 -14.65
C PHE A 257 8.88 -7.20 -15.97
N LEU A 258 9.15 -8.49 -16.17
CA LEU A 258 9.67 -9.01 -17.43
C LEU A 258 8.67 -8.77 -18.57
N ILE A 259 7.41 -9.17 -18.39
CA ILE A 259 6.34 -8.99 -19.40
C ILE A 259 6.13 -7.50 -19.67
N ALA A 260 6.04 -6.67 -18.62
CA ALA A 260 5.89 -5.23 -18.80
C ALA A 260 7.06 -4.63 -19.58
N SER A 261 8.30 -5.04 -19.30
CA SER A 261 9.49 -4.57 -20.01
C SER A 261 9.50 -5.04 -21.45
N VAL A 262 9.24 -6.32 -21.71
CA VAL A 262 9.24 -6.90 -23.05
C VAL A 262 8.18 -6.25 -23.93
N LEU A 263 6.94 -6.11 -23.43
CA LEU A 263 5.86 -5.49 -24.19
C LEU A 263 6.12 -4.00 -24.47
N THR A 264 6.74 -3.29 -23.54
CA THR A 264 7.04 -1.87 -23.72
C THR A 264 8.18 -1.65 -24.71
N ILE A 265 9.28 -2.40 -24.57
CA ILE A 265 10.53 -2.20 -25.32
C ILE A 265 10.46 -2.82 -26.73
N PHE A 266 9.87 -4.01 -26.86
CA PHE A 266 9.88 -4.76 -28.12
C PHE A 266 8.55 -4.78 -28.87
N ALA A 267 7.44 -4.38 -28.23
CA ALA A 267 6.12 -4.34 -28.85
C ALA A 267 5.45 -2.96 -28.80
N ASP A 268 6.24 -1.91 -28.50
CA ASP A 268 5.84 -0.50 -28.43
C ASP A 268 4.62 -0.22 -27.52
N GLN A 269 4.33 -1.10 -26.56
CA GLN A 269 3.21 -0.95 -25.62
C GLN A 269 3.60 -0.07 -24.44
N ILE A 270 3.95 1.19 -24.71
CA ILE A 270 4.46 2.16 -23.72
C ILE A 270 3.53 2.29 -22.51
N MET A 271 2.21 2.22 -22.72
CA MET A 271 1.21 2.34 -21.66
C MET A 271 1.37 1.27 -20.57
N ILE A 272 1.78 0.05 -20.93
CA ILE A 272 1.94 -1.06 -19.97
C ILE A 272 3.09 -0.76 -19.02
N GLY A 273 4.27 -0.45 -19.55
CA GLY A 273 5.44 -0.07 -18.74
C GLY A 273 5.20 1.21 -17.95
N SER A 274 4.47 2.17 -18.53
CA SER A 274 4.07 3.41 -17.87
C SER A 274 3.21 3.19 -16.63
N VAL A 275 2.30 2.20 -16.65
CA VAL A 275 1.44 1.88 -15.50
C VAL A 275 2.16 0.96 -14.51
N LEU A 276 2.75 -0.15 -14.98
CA LEU A 276 3.26 -1.22 -14.12
C LEU A 276 4.66 -0.98 -13.57
N ILE A 277 5.48 -0.17 -14.25
CA ILE A 277 6.86 0.11 -13.82
C ILE A 277 6.98 1.59 -13.43
N ARG A 278 6.72 2.52 -14.36
CA ARG A 278 6.88 3.96 -14.08
C ARG A 278 5.98 4.42 -12.94
N ARG A 279 4.65 4.31 -13.09
CA ARG A 279 3.70 4.82 -12.08
C ARG A 279 3.69 4.01 -10.80
N LEU A 280 3.82 2.69 -10.89
CA LEU A 280 3.76 1.82 -9.71
C LEU A 280 5.04 1.92 -8.86
N LEU A 281 6.21 2.04 -9.48
CA LEU A 281 7.49 1.95 -8.79
C LEU A 281 8.25 3.28 -8.74
N PHE A 282 8.46 3.90 -9.91
CA PHE A 282 9.44 4.98 -10.05
C PHE A 282 8.90 6.38 -9.77
N VAL A 283 7.63 6.67 -10.07
CA VAL A 283 7.01 7.94 -9.68
C VAL A 283 7.02 8.09 -8.15
N PRO A 284 6.60 7.09 -7.35
CA PRO A 284 6.73 7.18 -5.89
C PRO A 284 8.18 7.34 -5.40
N ALA A 285 9.14 6.62 -6.00
CA ALA A 285 10.54 6.76 -5.63
C ALA A 285 11.06 8.17 -5.90
N GLN A 286 10.82 8.71 -7.11
CA GLN A 286 11.15 10.09 -7.46
C GLN A 286 10.54 11.08 -6.46
N LEU A 287 9.25 10.94 -6.15
CA LEU A 287 8.57 11.84 -5.20
C LEU A 287 9.16 11.75 -3.78
N ASN A 288 9.65 10.59 -3.33
CA ASN A 288 10.35 10.52 -2.05
C ASN A 288 11.59 11.42 -2.03
N PHE A 289 12.40 11.36 -3.10
CA PHE A 289 13.60 12.21 -3.22
C PHE A 289 13.24 13.69 -3.37
N SER A 290 12.25 14.04 -4.19
CA SER A 290 11.83 15.44 -4.39
C SER A 290 11.31 16.09 -3.11
N TYR A 291 10.66 15.34 -2.22
CA TYR A 291 10.28 15.86 -0.91
C TYR A 291 11.49 16.14 -0.02
N ILE A 292 12.48 15.24 0.00
CA ILE A 292 13.70 15.47 0.80
C ILE A 292 14.47 16.67 0.25
N GLU A 293 14.64 16.74 -1.07
CA GLU A 293 15.32 17.85 -1.75
C GLU A 293 14.66 19.19 -1.41
N TYR A 294 13.35 19.32 -1.63
CA TYR A 294 12.63 20.56 -1.37
C TYR A 294 12.71 20.98 0.10
N PHE A 295 12.39 20.08 1.04
CA PHE A 295 12.37 20.40 2.47
C PHE A 295 13.77 20.44 3.11
N SER A 296 14.84 20.10 2.37
CA SER A 296 16.20 20.35 2.84
C SER A 296 16.61 21.83 2.73
N LEU A 297 15.92 22.57 1.83
CA LEU A 297 16.21 23.98 1.53
C LEU A 297 15.11 24.93 2.01
N ASN A 298 13.93 24.40 2.36
CA ASN A 298 12.73 25.17 2.70
C ASN A 298 12.19 24.81 4.10
N GLU A 299 11.29 25.64 4.61
CA GLU A 299 10.75 25.49 5.97
C GLU A 299 9.94 24.19 6.15
N HIS A 300 10.18 23.48 7.24
CA HIS A 300 9.42 22.28 7.58
C HIS A 300 8.01 22.61 8.06
N ILE A 301 7.08 21.68 7.85
CA ILE A 301 5.65 21.92 8.16
C ILE A 301 5.32 21.72 9.65
N TYR A 302 6.12 20.97 10.40
CA TYR A 302 5.90 20.67 11.82
C TYR A 302 4.45 20.23 12.14
N TRP A 303 3.86 19.40 11.28
CA TRP A 303 2.47 18.92 11.38
C TRP A 303 1.39 20.02 11.48
N ALA A 304 1.70 21.28 11.13
CA ALA A 304 0.76 22.40 11.15
C ALA A 304 -0.41 22.25 10.16
N ASN A 305 -0.27 21.40 9.15
CA ASN A 305 -1.36 21.02 8.24
C ASN A 305 -2.30 19.92 8.79
N SER A 306 -2.05 19.41 10.01
CA SER A 306 -2.77 18.28 10.58
C SER A 306 -2.94 18.45 12.11
N VAL A 307 -2.32 17.60 12.92
CA VAL A 307 -2.52 17.54 14.38
C VAL A 307 -2.08 18.79 15.14
N LEU A 308 -1.15 19.58 14.59
CA LEU A 308 -0.67 20.81 15.21
C LEU A 308 -1.28 22.08 14.60
N LYS A 309 -2.32 21.96 13.76
CA LYS A 309 -2.98 23.10 13.09
C LYS A 309 -3.50 24.19 14.03
N LEU A 310 -3.85 23.85 15.28
CA LEU A 310 -4.32 24.81 16.28
C LEU A 310 -3.19 25.52 17.04
N PHE A 311 -1.96 25.01 16.94
CA PHE A 311 -0.81 25.48 17.72
C PHE A 311 0.26 26.16 16.85
N MET A 312 0.27 25.90 15.54
CA MET A 312 1.24 26.43 14.60
C MET A 312 0.55 26.82 13.30
N ASP A 313 1.02 27.91 12.70
CA ASP A 313 0.58 28.32 11.38
C ASP A 313 1.23 27.44 10.30
N TYR A 314 0.48 27.17 9.25
CA TYR A 314 0.97 26.42 8.11
C TYR A 314 1.81 27.34 7.21
N PRO A 315 3.09 27.03 6.92
CA PRO A 315 4.03 27.99 6.30
C PRO A 315 3.84 28.18 4.78
N TYR A 316 2.86 27.51 4.16
CA TYR A 316 2.65 27.53 2.71
C TYR A 316 1.18 27.85 2.34
N GLU A 317 0.94 28.31 1.11
CA GLU A 317 -0.41 28.64 0.64
C GLU A 317 -1.19 27.42 0.12
N VAL A 318 -0.47 26.38 -0.33
CA VAL A 318 -1.05 25.18 -0.96
C VAL A 318 -0.71 23.92 -0.18
N THR A 319 -1.44 22.83 -0.43
CA THR A 319 -1.16 21.53 0.19
C THR A 319 0.23 21.02 -0.20
N PRO A 320 0.89 20.17 0.62
CA PRO A 320 2.24 19.71 0.32
C PRO A 320 2.36 18.98 -1.02
N ALA A 321 1.34 18.20 -1.39
CA ALA A 321 1.31 17.52 -2.68
C ALA A 321 1.26 18.49 -3.87
N LYS A 322 0.56 19.63 -3.75
CA LYS A 322 0.55 20.67 -4.78
C LYS A 322 1.85 21.47 -4.78
N LEU A 323 2.40 21.77 -3.60
CA LEU A 323 3.67 22.46 -3.45
C LEU A 323 4.80 21.73 -4.19
N ILE A 324 4.89 20.41 -4.00
CA ILE A 324 5.89 19.59 -4.67
C ILE A 324 5.56 19.41 -6.16
N GLY A 325 4.27 19.38 -6.53
CA GLY A 325 3.87 19.46 -7.95
C GLY A 325 4.43 20.71 -8.63
N THR A 326 4.26 21.88 -8.02
CA THR A 326 4.82 23.15 -8.51
C THR A 326 6.35 23.13 -8.55
N PHE A 327 7.01 22.58 -7.53
CA PHE A 327 8.48 22.41 -7.52
C PHE A 327 8.98 21.57 -8.70
N LEU A 328 8.22 20.54 -9.10
CA LEU A 328 8.51 19.70 -10.25
C LEU A 328 8.09 20.31 -11.61
N GLY A 329 7.57 21.54 -11.61
CA GLY A 329 7.12 22.22 -12.82
C GLY A 329 5.71 21.84 -13.28
N GLU A 330 4.94 21.12 -12.46
CA GLU A 330 3.59 20.61 -12.76
C GLU A 330 2.58 21.07 -11.69
N PRO A 331 2.11 22.33 -11.72
CA PRO A 331 1.27 22.90 -10.64
C PRO A 331 -0.07 22.17 -10.40
N ASP A 332 -0.60 21.51 -11.43
CA ASP A 332 -1.84 20.73 -11.35
C ASP A 332 -1.60 19.30 -10.81
N MET A 333 -0.34 18.89 -10.68
CA MET A 333 0.02 17.57 -10.15
C MET A 333 -0.16 17.51 -8.64
N SER A 334 -0.88 16.49 -8.18
CA SER A 334 -0.90 16.11 -6.77
C SER A 334 0.22 15.12 -6.48
N ALA A 335 1.40 15.65 -6.18
CA ALA A 335 2.63 14.89 -5.90
C ALA A 335 2.61 14.30 -4.49
N ASN A 336 1.82 13.24 -4.27
CA ASN A 336 1.76 12.56 -2.96
C ASN A 336 2.97 11.66 -2.74
N THR A 337 3.47 11.61 -1.50
CA THR A 337 4.65 10.82 -1.13
C THR A 337 4.34 9.87 0.03
N GLY A 338 5.23 8.91 0.26
CA GLY A 338 5.14 7.96 1.37
C GLY A 338 5.46 8.59 2.72
N PHE A 339 5.06 7.90 3.79
CA PHE A 339 5.18 8.41 5.16
C PHE A 339 6.63 8.74 5.56
N ILE A 340 7.65 8.08 4.99
CA ILE A 340 9.04 8.36 5.35
C ILE A 340 9.45 9.76 4.86
N ALA A 341 9.21 10.06 3.59
CA ALA A 341 9.49 11.37 3.02
C ALA A 341 8.56 12.47 3.60
N SER A 342 7.30 12.14 3.92
CA SER A 342 6.42 13.08 4.62
C SER A 342 6.89 13.35 6.07
N GLY A 343 7.51 12.36 6.73
CA GLY A 343 8.20 12.56 8.00
C GLY A 343 9.33 13.58 7.89
N PHE A 344 10.15 13.50 6.83
CA PHE A 344 11.20 14.49 6.56
C PHE A 344 10.62 15.89 6.33
N MET A 345 9.53 15.98 5.55
CA MET A 345 8.81 17.24 5.34
C MET A 345 8.35 17.90 6.65
N HIS A 346 7.91 17.11 7.63
CA HIS A 346 7.42 17.66 8.90
C HIS A 346 8.51 18.11 9.86
N GLY A 347 9.68 17.50 9.87
CA GLY A 347 10.70 17.84 10.85
C GLY A 347 12.07 17.24 10.57
N SER A 348 12.46 17.20 9.29
CA SER A 348 13.71 16.58 8.83
C SER A 348 13.87 15.15 9.38
N TYR A 349 15.09 14.77 9.75
CA TYR A 349 15.41 13.46 10.33
C TYR A 349 14.66 13.16 11.63
N LEU A 350 14.31 14.17 12.43
CA LEU A 350 13.50 13.98 13.64
C LEU A 350 12.08 13.53 13.29
N GLY A 351 11.49 14.11 12.23
CA GLY A 351 10.18 13.69 11.74
C GLY A 351 10.19 12.27 11.18
N ILE A 352 11.24 11.86 10.45
CA ILE A 352 11.44 10.46 10.05
C ILE A 352 11.48 9.55 11.28
N LEU A 353 12.25 9.91 12.31
CA LEU A 353 12.41 9.12 13.53
C LEU A 353 11.06 8.92 14.25
N ILE A 354 10.29 10.00 14.46
CA ILE A 354 8.98 9.94 15.11
C ILE A 354 8.05 9.00 14.36
N TYR A 355 7.93 9.18 13.04
CA TYR A 355 7.06 8.36 12.22
C TYR A 355 7.49 6.89 12.13
N MET A 356 8.80 6.64 12.07
CA MET A 356 9.36 5.29 12.13
C MET A 356 9.00 4.59 13.44
N LEU A 357 9.10 5.26 14.59
CA LEU A 357 8.75 4.68 15.90
C LEU A 357 7.25 4.34 15.99
N ILE A 358 6.38 5.21 15.48
CA ILE A 358 4.94 4.94 15.41
C ILE A 358 4.67 3.74 14.49
N ALA A 359 5.32 3.68 13.32
CA ALA A 359 5.21 2.55 12.41
C ALA A 359 5.70 1.23 13.03
N VAL A 360 6.77 1.24 13.84
CA VAL A 360 7.23 0.05 14.59
C VAL A 360 6.13 -0.50 15.51
N ILE A 361 5.44 0.38 16.23
CA ILE A 361 4.33 -0.01 17.11
C ILE A 361 3.22 -0.64 16.28
N ILE A 362 2.81 0.01 15.19
CA ILE A 362 1.74 -0.47 14.30
C ILE A 362 2.07 -1.85 13.71
N PHE A 363 3.28 -2.02 13.15
CA PHE A 363 3.68 -3.29 12.53
C PHE A 363 3.77 -4.43 13.55
N ASN A 364 4.22 -4.15 14.78
CA ASN A 364 4.21 -5.15 15.84
C ASN A 364 2.77 -5.53 16.24
N ILE A 365 1.85 -4.57 16.37
CA ILE A 365 0.43 -4.87 16.65
C ILE A 365 -0.15 -5.77 15.56
N ILE A 366 0.06 -5.43 14.28
CA ILE A 366 -0.43 -6.24 13.15
C ILE A 366 0.20 -7.63 13.16
N ASN A 367 1.51 -7.74 13.42
CA ASN A 367 2.21 -9.03 13.49
C ASN A 367 1.67 -9.92 14.61
N LEU A 368 1.35 -9.35 15.78
CA LEU A 368 0.75 -10.07 16.89
C LEU A 368 -0.67 -10.53 16.58
N LEU A 369 -1.50 -9.66 16.00
CA LEU A 369 -2.86 -10.02 15.58
C LEU A 369 -2.86 -11.13 14.52
N ALA A 370 -1.91 -11.08 13.58
CA ALA A 370 -1.77 -12.06 12.50
C ALA A 370 -1.41 -13.48 12.98
N LYS A 371 -0.94 -13.66 14.22
CA LYS A 371 -0.56 -14.96 14.78
C LYS A 371 -1.71 -15.98 14.72
N ASN A 372 -2.93 -15.55 15.03
CA ASN A 372 -4.10 -16.41 15.26
C ASN A 372 -5.23 -16.10 14.27
N ILE A 373 -4.92 -15.52 13.10
CA ILE A 373 -5.87 -15.20 12.04
C ILE A 373 -5.35 -15.81 10.76
N ASP A 374 -6.24 -16.24 9.87
CA ASP A 374 -5.84 -16.66 8.53
C ASP A 374 -5.08 -15.52 7.83
N LYS A 375 -3.83 -15.81 7.42
CA LYS A 375 -2.96 -14.86 6.74
C LYS A 375 -3.62 -14.23 5.51
N TYR A 376 -4.49 -14.97 4.81
CA TYR A 376 -5.26 -14.46 3.70
C TYR A 376 -6.13 -13.25 4.10
N ILE A 377 -6.83 -13.34 5.23
CA ILE A 377 -7.67 -12.24 5.76
C ILE A 377 -6.79 -11.07 6.18
N VAL A 378 -5.69 -11.34 6.88
CA VAL A 378 -4.75 -10.31 7.32
C VAL A 378 -4.23 -9.51 6.13
N LEU A 379 -3.69 -10.19 5.11
CA LEU A 379 -3.15 -9.50 3.93
C LEU A 379 -4.23 -8.75 3.15
N SER A 380 -5.41 -9.35 2.97
CA SER A 380 -6.51 -8.73 2.22
C SER A 380 -6.90 -7.38 2.78
N ILE A 381 -6.98 -7.25 4.11
CA ILE A 381 -7.38 -6.00 4.75
C ILE A 381 -6.21 -5.01 4.87
N ILE A 382 -5.02 -5.49 5.23
CA ILE A 382 -3.91 -4.61 5.65
C ILE A 382 -3.07 -4.08 4.49
N ILE A 383 -2.91 -4.85 3.41
CA ILE A 383 -1.94 -4.50 2.38
C ILE A 383 -2.25 -3.16 1.71
N LEU A 384 -3.53 -2.82 1.50
CA LEU A 384 -3.91 -1.63 0.75
C LEU A 384 -3.62 -0.35 1.55
N PRO A 385 -4.03 -0.24 2.83
CA PRO A 385 -3.60 0.86 3.70
C PRO A 385 -2.08 0.92 3.86
N ILE A 386 -1.39 -0.20 4.09
CA ILE A 386 0.08 -0.20 4.25
C ILE A 386 0.79 0.22 2.97
N ASN A 387 0.36 -0.26 1.80
CA ASN A 387 0.92 0.15 0.53
C ASN A 387 0.73 1.66 0.30
N THR A 388 -0.46 2.17 0.63
CA THR A 388 -0.75 3.61 0.56
C THR A 388 0.17 4.40 1.50
N MET A 389 0.42 3.89 2.71
CA MET A 389 1.34 4.49 3.68
C MET A 389 2.76 4.64 3.13
N PHE A 390 3.30 3.61 2.48
CA PHE A 390 4.68 3.63 1.98
C PHE A 390 4.86 4.44 0.69
N ILE A 391 3.81 4.56 -0.12
CA ILE A 391 3.95 5.01 -1.51
C ILE A 391 3.36 6.40 -1.73
N SER A 392 2.27 6.76 -1.03
CA SER A 392 1.44 7.87 -1.50
C SER A 392 0.62 8.58 -0.41
N SER A 393 0.94 8.42 0.87
CA SER A 393 0.23 9.14 1.92
C SER A 393 1.06 9.31 3.19
N ASP A 394 0.79 10.42 3.87
CA ASP A 394 1.32 10.70 5.19
C ASP A 394 0.84 9.66 6.23
N LEU A 395 1.62 9.44 7.29
CA LEU A 395 1.32 8.43 8.33
C LEU A 395 -0.04 8.67 9.00
N LEU A 396 -0.31 9.89 9.45
CA LEU A 396 -1.54 10.22 10.19
C LEU A 396 -2.75 10.14 9.27
N THR A 397 -2.60 10.62 8.03
CA THR A 397 -3.62 10.47 6.98
C THR A 397 -3.90 9.00 6.67
N THR A 398 -2.87 8.15 6.66
CA THR A 398 -3.05 6.71 6.43
C THR A 398 -3.79 6.02 7.58
N LEU A 399 -3.44 6.38 8.83
CA LEU A 399 -4.09 5.85 10.02
C LEU A 399 -5.59 6.12 10.03
N LEU A 400 -5.99 7.35 9.70
CA LEU A 400 -7.37 7.79 9.71
C LEU A 400 -8.03 7.61 8.34
N THR A 401 -7.70 8.44 7.36
CA THR A 401 -8.36 8.49 6.05
C THR A 401 -8.26 7.19 5.28
N HIS A 402 -7.09 6.54 5.24
CA HIS A 402 -6.95 5.24 4.55
C HIS A 402 -7.33 4.03 5.41
N GLY A 403 -7.76 4.26 6.66
CA GLY A 403 -8.40 3.26 7.49
C GLY A 403 -7.45 2.21 8.07
N LEU A 404 -6.15 2.48 8.20
CA LEU A 404 -5.22 1.51 8.81
C LEU A 404 -5.59 1.21 10.27
N ILE A 405 -6.03 2.22 11.05
CA ILE A 405 -6.53 1.97 12.41
C ILE A 405 -7.78 1.09 12.36
N ILE A 406 -8.71 1.36 11.45
CA ILE A 406 -9.94 0.58 11.30
C ILE A 406 -9.62 -0.87 10.89
N ALA A 407 -8.65 -1.07 10.00
CA ALA A 407 -8.16 -2.40 9.64
C ALA A 407 -7.61 -3.16 10.86
N ILE A 408 -6.82 -2.49 11.71
CA ILE A 408 -6.30 -3.08 12.94
C ILE A 408 -7.43 -3.43 13.91
N ILE A 409 -8.43 -2.55 14.08
CA ILE A 409 -9.61 -2.80 14.91
C ILE A 409 -10.39 -4.02 14.37
N VAL A 410 -10.60 -4.09 13.05
CA VAL A 410 -11.26 -5.23 12.41
C VAL A 410 -10.50 -6.53 12.68
N LEU A 411 -9.17 -6.54 12.56
CA LEU A 411 -8.36 -7.72 12.88
C LEU A 411 -8.39 -8.07 14.37
N TRP A 412 -8.40 -7.08 15.25
CA TRP A 412 -8.47 -7.29 16.69
C TRP A 412 -9.81 -7.89 17.12
N LEU A 413 -10.92 -7.41 16.54
CA LEU A 413 -12.25 -7.95 16.77
C LEU A 413 -12.46 -9.31 16.11
N TYR A 414 -11.81 -9.57 14.97
CA TYR A 414 -12.02 -10.82 14.24
C TYR A 414 -11.52 -12.04 15.02
N ASP A 415 -12.47 -12.84 15.49
CA ASP A 415 -12.20 -14.18 16.01
C ASP A 415 -12.24 -15.24 14.88
N SER A 416 -11.61 -16.37 15.13
CA SER A 416 -11.63 -17.53 14.22
C SER A 416 -12.75 -18.53 14.53
N GLU A 417 -13.63 -18.26 15.50
CA GLU A 417 -14.64 -19.21 15.98
C GLU A 417 -15.81 -19.34 15.00
N GLU A 418 -16.37 -20.54 14.83
CA GLU A 418 -17.60 -20.72 14.06
C GLU A 418 -18.83 -20.55 14.95
N TYR A 419 -19.76 -19.71 14.52
CA TYR A 419 -21.00 -19.48 15.24
C TYR A 419 -22.18 -20.15 14.51
N ARG A 420 -23.12 -20.73 15.27
CA ARG A 420 -24.41 -21.16 14.75
C ARG A 420 -25.48 -20.20 15.24
N LEU A 421 -26.03 -19.40 14.35
CA LEU A 421 -27.22 -18.60 14.62
C LEU A 421 -28.44 -19.39 14.15
N SER A 422 -29.37 -19.66 15.06
CA SER A 422 -30.67 -20.26 14.73
C SER A 422 -31.79 -19.25 14.95
N ILE A 423 -32.55 -18.94 13.90
CA ILE A 423 -33.79 -18.18 13.99
C ILE A 423 -34.91 -19.10 13.49
N LYS A 424 -35.75 -19.57 14.42
CA LYS A 424 -36.80 -20.58 14.16
C LYS A 424 -36.23 -21.82 13.45
N LYS A 425 -36.65 -22.13 12.21
CA LYS A 425 -36.18 -23.28 11.42
C LYS A 425 -34.94 -23.00 10.56
N LEU A 426 -34.48 -21.73 10.47
CA LEU A 426 -33.28 -21.36 9.72
C LEU A 426 -32.06 -21.40 10.64
N SER A 427 -31.06 -22.19 10.27
CA SER A 427 -29.75 -22.17 10.92
C SER A 427 -28.69 -21.66 9.93
N ILE A 428 -27.94 -20.65 10.35
CA ILE A 428 -26.85 -20.07 9.57
C ILE A 428 -25.56 -20.30 10.36
N LYS A 429 -24.63 -21.03 9.73
CA LYS A 429 -23.25 -21.12 10.21
C LYS A 429 -22.50 -19.87 9.74
N ILE A 430 -21.94 -19.11 10.68
CA ILE A 430 -21.15 -17.90 10.47
C ILE A 430 -19.70 -18.18 10.78
#